data_AF-A0A7S2C5G0-F1
#
_entry.id   AF-A0A7S2C5G0-F1
#
_cell.length_a   1.000
_cell.length_b   1.000
_cell.length_c   1.000
_cell.angle_alpha   90.00
_cell.angle_beta   90.00
_cell.angle_gamma   90.00
#
_symmetry.space_group_name_H-M   'P 1'
#
loop_
_entity.id
_entity.type
_entity.pdbx_description
1 polymer ?
#
loop_
_entity_poly.entity_id
_entity_poly.type
_entity_poly.pdbx_seq_one_letter_code
_entity_poly.pdbx_strand_id
1 'polypeptide(L)'
;AAVRAGLPTAIAPFAWDQPWWAEQLEDMGVGVGLSGMITQISVEELGSAIKHLTEDSGMIARAAALGAQVRGEDGAGNLEAFIGATISAPFPWPTAARPSPSELPPALWDRPKRFDGADARIGGA
;
A
#
# COMPACT_ATOMS: atom_id res chain seq x y z
N ALA A 1 -1.17 2.86 -4.88
CA ALA A 1 -1.27 4.08 -5.72
C ALA A 1 -1.54 3.74 -7.18
N ALA A 2 -0.69 2.96 -7.85
CA ALA A 2 -0.85 2.64 -9.27
C ALA A 2 -2.13 1.85 -9.62
N VAL A 3 -2.46 0.81 -8.83
CA VAL A 3 -3.74 0.08 -8.98
C VAL A 3 -4.94 1.02 -8.87
N ARG A 4 -4.98 1.87 -7.83
CA ARG A 4 -6.04 2.88 -7.66
C ARG A 4 -6.07 3.92 -8.79
N ALA A 5 -4.94 4.22 -9.43
CA ALA A 5 -4.89 5.06 -10.62
C ALA A 5 -5.47 4.33 -11.86
N GLY A 6 -5.48 3.00 -11.85
CA GLY A 6 -5.96 2.17 -12.96
C GLY A 6 -4.95 2.09 -14.10
N LEU A 7 -3.65 2.08 -13.77
CA LEU A 7 -2.57 2.03 -14.74
C LEU A 7 -1.88 0.66 -14.71
N PRO A 8 -1.54 0.09 -15.89
CA PRO A 8 -0.62 -1.03 -15.95
C PRO A 8 0.67 -0.73 -15.19
N THR A 9 1.16 -1.69 -14.42
CA THR A 9 2.32 -1.48 -13.53
C THR A 9 3.31 -2.62 -13.66
N ALA A 10 4.60 -2.30 -13.83
CA ALA A 10 5.67 -3.27 -13.59
C ALA A 10 6.22 -3.12 -12.17
N ILE A 11 6.50 -4.24 -11.50
CA ILE A 11 7.15 -4.23 -10.19
C ILE A 11 8.54 -4.84 -10.31
N ALA A 12 9.55 -4.05 -9.91
CA ALA A 12 10.92 -4.47 -9.64
C ALA A 12 11.09 -4.64 -8.11
N PRO A 13 11.04 -5.87 -7.57
CA PRO A 13 11.12 -6.07 -6.13
C PRO A 13 12.46 -5.60 -5.53
N PHE A 14 12.40 -4.96 -4.37
CA PHE A 14 13.55 -4.64 -3.52
C PHE A 14 13.49 -5.42 -2.21
N ALA A 15 12.33 -5.46 -1.54
CA ALA A 15 12.16 -6.16 -0.27
C ALA A 15 10.71 -6.52 0.07
N TRP A 16 10.57 -7.43 1.04
CA TRP A 16 9.34 -7.83 1.72
C TRP A 16 8.23 -8.38 0.82
N ASP A 17 7.10 -7.67 0.75
CA ASP A 17 5.86 -8.08 0.12
C ASP A 17 5.82 -7.72 -1.37
N GLN A 18 6.81 -6.98 -1.87
CA GLN A 18 6.86 -6.57 -3.27
C GLN A 18 6.86 -7.73 -4.27
N PRO A 19 7.58 -8.86 -4.06
CA PRO A 19 7.50 -10.02 -4.96
C PRO A 19 6.09 -10.60 -5.02
N TRP A 20 5.40 -10.67 -3.88
CA TRP A 20 4.03 -11.17 -3.82
C TRP A 20 3.08 -10.25 -4.58
N TRP A 21 3.20 -8.93 -4.40
CA TRP A 21 2.40 -7.98 -5.18
C TRP A 21 2.70 -8.03 -6.68
N ALA A 22 3.93 -8.32 -7.09
CA ALA A 22 4.29 -8.51 -8.50
C ALA A 22 3.50 -9.69 -9.10
N GLU A 23 3.52 -10.84 -8.42
CA GLU A 23 2.75 -12.05 -8.80
C GLU A 23 1.24 -11.75 -8.87
N GLN A 24 0.69 -11.05 -7.88
CA GLN A 24 -0.74 -10.70 -7.89
C GLN A 24 -1.13 -9.84 -9.09
N LEU A 25 -0.30 -8.85 -9.48
CA LEU A 25 -0.60 -8.01 -10.63
C LEU A 25 -0.48 -8.78 -11.96
N GLU A 26 0.45 -9.72 -12.05
CA GLU A 26 0.57 -10.63 -13.20
C GLU A 26 -0.64 -11.57 -13.32
N ASP A 27 -1.05 -12.20 -12.22
CA ASP A 27 -2.19 -13.12 -12.18
C ASP A 27 -3.50 -12.42 -12.56
N MET A 28 -3.68 -11.18 -12.11
CA MET A 28 -4.80 -10.33 -12.52
C MET A 28 -4.65 -9.79 -13.95
N GLY A 29 -3.48 -9.96 -14.57
CA GLY A 29 -3.15 -9.47 -15.90
C GLY A 29 -3.18 -7.95 -16.00
N VAL A 30 -2.88 -7.24 -14.92
CA VAL A 30 -2.87 -5.76 -14.85
C VAL A 30 -1.46 -5.20 -14.71
N GLY A 31 -0.45 -6.05 -14.76
CA GLY A 31 0.94 -5.67 -14.61
C GLY A 31 1.90 -6.77 -15.01
N VAL A 32 3.18 -6.49 -14.81
CA VAL A 32 4.30 -7.39 -15.09
C VAL A 32 5.19 -7.47 -13.85
N GLY A 33 5.52 -8.67 -13.43
CA GLY A 33 6.48 -8.96 -12.39
C GLY A 33 7.83 -9.15 -13.04
N LEU A 34 8.80 -8.33 -12.65
CA LEU A 34 10.16 -8.48 -13.16
C LEU A 34 10.84 -9.67 -12.48
N SER A 35 11.71 -10.33 -13.23
CA SER A 35 12.21 -11.69 -13.00
C SER A 35 13.01 -11.89 -11.72
N GLY A 36 13.46 -10.82 -11.08
CA GLY A 36 14.27 -10.87 -9.87
C GLY A 36 14.28 -9.55 -9.11
N MET A 37 15.19 -9.43 -8.14
CA MET A 37 15.34 -8.18 -7.38
C MET A 37 15.78 -7.05 -8.30
N ILE A 38 15.55 -5.80 -7.90
CA ILE A 38 15.86 -4.59 -8.68
C ILE A 38 17.31 -4.53 -9.17
N THR A 39 18.24 -5.19 -8.48
CA THR A 39 19.67 -5.28 -8.84
C THR A 39 19.98 -6.34 -9.92
N GLN A 40 19.02 -7.18 -10.29
CA GLN A 40 19.19 -8.32 -11.20
C GLN A 40 18.45 -8.14 -12.53
N ILE A 41 17.69 -7.06 -12.68
CA ILE A 41 16.87 -6.79 -13.86
C ILE A 41 17.75 -6.24 -14.98
N SER A 42 17.57 -6.78 -16.19
CA SER A 42 18.29 -6.32 -17.37
C SER A 42 17.61 -5.12 -18.05
N VAL A 43 18.35 -4.37 -18.86
CA VAL A 43 17.82 -3.24 -19.64
C VAL A 43 16.80 -3.74 -20.66
N GLU A 44 17.06 -4.90 -21.26
CA GLU A 44 16.22 -5.55 -22.27
C GLU A 44 14.89 -5.97 -21.67
N GLU A 45 14.92 -6.56 -20.48
CA GLU A 45 13.73 -6.95 -19.73
C GLU A 45 12.86 -5.73 -19.38
N LEU A 46 13.47 -4.69 -18.81
CA LEU A 46 12.76 -3.46 -18.48
C LEU A 46 12.13 -2.81 -19.72
N GLY A 47 12.88 -2.77 -20.83
CA GLY A 47 12.39 -2.24 -22.11
C GLY A 47 11.20 -3.04 -22.66
N SER A 48 11.27 -4.37 -22.55
CA SER A 48 10.16 -5.26 -22.95
C SER A 48 8.93 -5.04 -22.07
N ALA A 49 9.11 -4.93 -20.75
CA ALA A 49 8.03 -4.68 -19.81
C ALA A 49 7.34 -3.35 -20.12
N ILE A 50 8.09 -2.27 -20.35
CA ILE A 50 7.52 -0.95 -20.71
C ILE A 50 6.65 -1.07 -21.97
N LYS A 51 7.15 -1.72 -23.03
CA LYS A 51 6.36 -1.94 -24.26
C LYS A 51 5.08 -2.68 -23.98
N HIS A 52 5.16 -3.80 -23.25
CA HIS A 52 3.99 -4.60 -22.87
C HIS A 52 2.94 -3.73 -22.16
N LEU A 53 3.36 -3.01 -21.11
CA LEU A 53 2.47 -2.15 -20.33
C LEU A 53 1.76 -1.06 -21.16
N THR A 54 2.41 -0.58 -22.23
CA THR A 54 1.87 0.50 -23.08
C THR A 54 1.11 0.03 -24.32
N GLU A 55 1.36 -1.19 -24.78
CA GLU A 55 0.84 -1.71 -26.06
C GLU A 55 -0.24 -2.78 -25.86
N ASP A 56 -0.28 -3.48 -24.71
CA ASP A 56 -1.32 -4.45 -24.40
C ASP A 56 -2.63 -3.75 -23.99
N SER A 57 -3.48 -3.51 -24.98
CA SER A 57 -4.81 -2.93 -24.80
C SER A 57 -5.69 -3.70 -23.81
N GLY A 58 -5.52 -5.02 -23.69
CA GLY A 58 -6.26 -5.84 -22.74
C GLY A 58 -5.83 -5.58 -21.30
N MET A 59 -4.51 -5.50 -21.06
CA MET A 59 -3.95 -5.12 -19.77
C MET A 59 -4.37 -3.71 -19.35
N ILE A 60 -4.32 -2.75 -20.27
CA ILE A 60 -4.78 -1.37 -20.05
C ILE A 60 -6.25 -1.36 -19.62
N ALA A 61 -7.11 -2.09 -20.33
CA ALA A 61 -8.53 -2.17 -20.00
C ALA A 61 -8.79 -2.81 -18.63
N ARG A 62 -8.10 -3.91 -18.30
CA ARG A 62 -8.22 -4.58 -16.99
C ARG A 62 -7.73 -3.67 -15.85
N ALA A 63 -6.59 -3.01 -16.02
CA ALA A 63 -6.06 -2.09 -15.03
C ALA A 63 -7.02 -0.91 -14.79
N ALA A 64 -7.59 -0.33 -15.86
CA ALA A 64 -8.57 0.75 -15.75
C ALA A 64 -9.84 0.31 -14.99
N ALA A 65 -10.34 -0.89 -15.29
CA ALA A 65 -11.51 -1.46 -14.62
C ALA A 65 -11.24 -1.71 -13.13
N LEU A 66 -10.11 -2.33 -12.79
CA LEU A 66 -9.70 -2.56 -11.40
C LEU A 66 -9.54 -1.25 -10.64
N GLY A 67 -8.90 -0.25 -11.25
CA GLY A 67 -8.75 1.06 -10.62
C GLY A 67 -10.09 1.77 -10.38
N ALA A 68 -11.07 1.58 -11.26
CA ALA A 68 -12.42 2.10 -11.04
C ALA A 68 -13.12 1.42 -9.85
N GLN A 69 -12.97 0.11 -9.69
CA GLN A 69 -13.50 -0.63 -8.53
C GLN A 69 -12.89 -0.13 -7.23
N VAL A 70 -11.55 -0.08 -7.14
CA VAL A 70 -10.84 0.37 -5.94
C VAL A 70 -11.15 1.83 -5.58
N ARG A 71 -11.40 2.70 -6.57
CA ARG A 71 -11.84 4.08 -6.30
C ARG A 71 -13.28 4.17 -5.78
N GLY A 72 -14.13 3.22 -6.13
CA GLY A 72 -15.51 3.13 -5.67
C GLY A 72 -15.65 2.58 -4.25
N GLU A 73 -14.57 2.05 -3.67
CA GLU A 73 -14.57 1.52 -2.31
C GLU A 73 -14.46 2.66 -1.27
N ASP A 74 -15.22 2.53 -0.18
CA ASP A 74 -15.04 3.29 1.05
C ASP A 74 -14.46 2.40 2.16
N GLY A 75 -13.22 1.94 1.95
CA GLY A 75 -12.55 1.04 2.90
C GLY A 75 -12.35 1.66 4.29
N ALA A 76 -12.11 2.98 4.35
CA ALA A 76 -11.91 3.68 5.62
C ALA A 76 -13.22 3.83 6.40
N GLY A 77 -14.33 4.22 5.73
CA GLY A 77 -15.65 4.27 6.36
C GLY A 77 -16.14 2.90 6.79
N ASN A 78 -15.92 1.86 5.98
CA ASN A 78 -16.24 0.48 6.35
C ASN A 78 -15.48 0.03 7.62
N LEU A 79 -14.19 0.39 7.73
CA LEU A 79 -13.38 0.08 8.91
C LEU A 79 -13.86 0.86 10.15
N GLU A 80 -14.18 2.14 10.00
CA GLU A 80 -14.71 2.98 11.07
C GLU A 80 -16.01 2.40 11.64
N ALA A 81 -16.96 2.06 10.77
CA ALA A 81 -18.22 1.43 11.15
C ALA A 81 -17.99 0.08 11.85
N PHE A 82 -17.06 -0.74 11.34
CA PHE A 82 -16.71 -2.03 11.93
C PHE A 82 -16.12 -1.88 13.33
N ILE A 83 -15.17 -0.96 13.53
CA ILE A 83 -14.57 -0.69 14.84
C ILE A 83 -15.63 -0.17 15.81
N GLY A 84 -16.46 0.78 15.39
CA GLY A 84 -17.54 1.34 16.20
C GLY A 84 -18.53 0.28 16.67
N ALA A 85 -18.95 -0.61 15.77
CA ALA A 85 -19.81 -1.74 16.11
C ALA A 85 -19.14 -2.73 17.06
N THR A 86 -17.86 -3.03 16.85
CA THR A 86 -17.10 -4.00 17.66
C THR A 86 -16.87 -3.50 19.08
N ILE A 87 -16.53 -2.21 19.26
CA ILE A 87 -16.33 -1.63 20.59
C ILE A 87 -17.66 -1.53 21.36
N SER A 88 -18.77 -1.38 20.65
CA SER A 88 -20.11 -1.31 21.24
C SER A 88 -20.75 -2.69 21.49
N ALA A 89 -20.12 -3.77 21.01
CA ALA A 89 -20.66 -5.12 21.14
C ALA A 89 -20.60 -5.60 22.60
N PRO A 90 -21.65 -6.25 23.12
CA PRO A 90 -21.60 -6.86 24.43
C PRO A 90 -20.64 -8.05 24.40
N PHE A 91 -19.53 -7.95 25.14
CA PHE A 91 -18.61 -9.06 25.32
C PHE A 91 -19.18 -10.09 26.31
N PRO A 92 -19.03 -11.41 26.05
CA PRO A 92 -19.54 -12.46 26.93
C PRO A 92 -18.77 -12.58 28.25
N TRP A 93 -17.68 -11.85 28.42
CA TRP A 93 -16.94 -11.69 29.68
C TRP A 93 -17.03 -10.25 30.20
N PRO A 94 -16.92 -10.02 31.52
CA PRO A 94 -16.98 -8.67 32.09
C PRO A 94 -15.84 -7.78 31.57
N THR A 95 -16.17 -6.68 30.90
CA THR A 95 -15.21 -5.63 30.55
C THR A 95 -15.34 -4.46 31.53
N ALA A 96 -14.35 -4.31 32.42
CA ALA A 96 -14.34 -3.27 33.46
C ALA A 96 -14.10 -1.85 32.92
N ALA A 97 -13.58 -1.72 31.70
CA ALA A 97 -13.30 -0.43 31.10
C ALA A 97 -14.57 0.14 30.44
N ARG A 98 -15.12 1.21 31.01
CA ARG A 98 -15.96 2.13 30.24
C ARG A 98 -15.01 2.95 29.36
N PRO A 99 -15.20 2.99 28.03
CA PRO A 99 -14.42 3.90 27.20
C PRO A 99 -14.71 5.34 27.67
N SER A 100 -13.72 5.99 28.27
CA SER A 100 -13.77 7.43 28.51
C SER A 100 -13.32 8.14 27.23
N PRO A 101 -14.02 9.19 26.77
CA PRO A 101 -13.52 10.00 25.66
C PRO A 101 -12.09 10.48 25.98
N SER A 102 -11.13 10.04 25.17
CA SER A 102 -9.78 10.62 25.14
C SER A 102 -9.78 11.64 24.04
N GLU A 103 -9.23 12.82 24.28
CA GLU A 103 -8.81 13.67 23.17
C GLU A 103 -7.76 12.89 22.38
N LEU A 104 -8.00 12.71 21.09
CA LEU A 104 -6.98 12.11 20.22
C LEU A 104 -5.81 13.10 20.16
N PRO A 105 -4.57 12.63 20.36
CA PRO A 105 -3.42 13.49 20.09
C PRO A 105 -3.49 13.97 18.63
N PRO A 106 -2.98 15.18 18.33
CA PRO A 106 -2.94 15.68 16.96
C PRO A 106 -2.29 14.64 16.04
N ALA A 107 -2.67 14.67 14.76
CA ALA A 107 -2.19 13.69 13.80
C ALA A 107 -0.65 13.70 13.75
N LEU A 108 -0.05 12.55 13.41
CA LEU A 108 1.40 12.38 13.49
C LEU A 108 2.17 13.48 12.71
N TRP A 109 1.60 13.97 11.61
CA TRP A 109 2.16 15.04 10.78
C TRP A 109 1.99 16.45 11.35
N ASP A 110 1.07 16.65 12.30
CA ASP A 110 0.84 17.90 13.02
C ASP A 110 1.62 17.98 14.34
N ARG A 111 2.27 16.87 14.74
CA ARG A 111 3.08 16.84 15.96
C ARG A 111 4.42 17.54 15.74
N PRO A 112 4.95 18.27 16.74
CA PRO A 112 6.28 18.84 16.67
C PRO A 112 7.31 17.72 16.44
N LYS A 113 8.15 17.88 15.41
CA LYS A 113 9.21 16.90 15.12
C LYS A 113 10.21 16.92 16.27
N ARG A 114 10.36 15.80 16.97
CA ARG A 114 11.44 15.58 17.95
C ARG A 114 12.77 15.45 17.20
N PHE A 115 13.37 16.57 16.85
CA PHE A 115 14.78 16.68 16.51
C PHE A 115 15.32 17.94 17.21
N ASP A 116 15.52 17.84 18.53
CA ASP A 116 16.47 18.72 19.21
C ASP A 116 17.85 18.14 18.94
N GLY A 117 18.66 18.84 18.14
CA GLY A 117 19.96 18.42 17.63
C GLY A 117 21.08 18.34 18.68
N ALA A 118 20.84 17.73 19.84
CA ALA A 118 21.81 17.66 20.93
C ALA A 118 22.73 16.41 20.90
N ASP A 119 22.35 15.31 20.25
CA ASP A 119 23.06 14.01 20.44
C ASP A 119 23.62 13.34 19.17
N ALA A 120 23.74 14.07 18.05
CA ALA A 120 24.41 13.53 16.86
C ALA A 120 25.95 13.64 16.98
N ARG A 121 26.56 12.88 17.91
CA ARG A 121 27.99 12.54 17.80
C ARG A 121 28.15 11.44 16.76
N ILE A 122 28.36 11.83 15.51
CA ILE A 122 28.89 10.91 14.49
C ILE A 122 30.36 10.70 14.83
N GLY A 123 30.65 9.57 15.50
CA GLY A 123 32.00 9.10 15.75
C GLY A 123 32.63 8.66 14.42
N GLY A 124 33.62 9.42 13.97
CA GLY A 124 34.59 8.97 12.99
C GLY A 124 35.84 8.44 13.69
N ALA A 125 36.29 7.25 13.26
CA ALA A 125 37.67 6.80 13.09
C ALA A 125 37.63 5.44 12.40
#